data_AF-A0A7Z0LHR3-F1
#
_entry.id   AF-A0A7Z0LHR3-F1
#
_cell.length_a   1.000
_cell.length_b   1.000
_cell.length_c   1.000
_cell.angle_alpha   90.00
_cell.angle_beta   90.00
_cell.angle_gamma   90.00
#
_symmetry.space_group_name_H-M   'P 1'
#
loop_
_entity.id
_entity.type
_entity.pdbx_description
1 polymer ?
#
loop_
_entity_poly.entity_id
_entity_poly.type
_entity_poly.pdbx_seq_one_letter_code
_entity_poly.pdbx_strand_id
1 'polypeptide(L)'
;QYIFGDCAINPELDAQGLAEIAVESAKSALSFGMEPKVAMLSFSTKGSAKSDDVTKVQEALKLAQEKVQSDNIENVVIDGEFQFDAAIVPSVAEKKAPGAKIQGDANVFIFPSLEAGNIGYKIAQRLGGYDAVGPV
;
A
#
# COMPACT_ATOMS: atom_id res chain seq x y z
N GLN A 1 5.32 12.82 4.76
CA GLN A 1 5.50 11.71 5.72
C GLN A 1 4.93 10.47 5.08
N TYR A 2 5.59 9.32 5.23
CA TYR A 2 5.17 8.06 4.61
C TYR A 2 5.10 6.95 5.66
N ILE A 3 4.18 6.02 5.46
CA ILE A 3 4.11 4.76 6.22
C ILE A 3 4.34 3.61 5.25
N PHE A 4 5.21 2.67 5.62
CA PHE A 4 5.51 1.46 4.87
C PHE A 4 5.10 0.26 5.74
N GLY A 5 4.31 -0.68 5.20
CA GLY A 5 3.87 -1.86 5.95
C GLY A 5 3.49 -3.04 5.05
N ASP A 6 3.60 -4.29 5.48
CA ASP A 6 4.45 -4.77 6.57
C ASP A 6 5.91 -4.89 6.10
N CYS A 7 6.85 -4.55 6.97
CA CYS A 7 8.28 -4.55 6.71
C CYS A 7 9.09 -5.40 7.70
N ALA A 8 8.46 -6.00 8.73
CA ALA A 8 9.18 -6.61 9.84
C ALA A 8 8.59 -7.91 10.42
N ILE A 9 7.27 -8.14 10.37
CA ILE A 9 6.64 -9.14 11.27
C ILE A 9 6.19 -10.41 10.54
N ASN A 10 5.42 -10.29 9.46
CA ASN A 10 4.69 -11.41 8.88
C ASN A 10 5.42 -11.96 7.64
N PRO A 11 6.13 -13.10 7.74
CA PRO A 11 6.91 -13.64 6.62
C PRO A 11 6.03 -14.16 5.48
N GLU A 12 4.85 -14.70 5.81
CA GLU A 12 3.86 -15.15 4.84
C GLU A 12 2.59 -14.32 5.01
N LEU A 13 2.09 -13.80 3.89
CA LEU A 13 0.89 -12.97 3.84
C LEU A 13 -0.01 -13.43 2.71
N ASP A 14 -1.21 -13.86 3.09
CA ASP A 14 -2.33 -14.09 2.18
C ASP A 14 -3.12 -12.77 1.94
N ALA A 15 -4.21 -12.86 1.17
CA ALA A 15 -5.03 -11.71 0.85
C ALA A 15 -5.70 -11.09 2.10
N GLN A 16 -6.12 -11.92 3.05
CA GLN A 16 -6.77 -11.48 4.28
C GLN A 16 -5.80 -10.71 5.18
N GLY A 17 -4.60 -11.25 5.40
CA GLY A 17 -3.55 -10.60 6.17
C GLY A 17 -3.09 -9.28 5.54
N LEU A 18 -2.95 -9.23 4.21
CA LEU A 18 -2.64 -7.97 3.52
C LEU A 18 -3.74 -6.92 3.70
N ALA A 19 -5.01 -7.33 3.66
CA ALA A 19 -6.13 -6.42 3.87
C ALA A 19 -6.13 -5.85 5.30
N GLU A 20 -5.85 -6.70 6.29
CA GLU A 20 -5.73 -6.28 7.69
C GLU A 20 -4.59 -5.29 7.88
N ILE A 21 -3.41 -5.58 7.32
CA ILE A 21 -2.26 -4.66 7.36
C ILE A 21 -2.62 -3.31 6.74
N ALA A 22 -3.33 -3.29 5.60
CA ALA A 22 -3.73 -2.05 4.95
C ALA A 22 -4.63 -1.19 5.85
N VAL A 23 -5.62 -1.82 6.49
CA VAL A 23 -6.58 -1.14 7.38
C VAL A 23 -5.89 -0.64 8.65
N GLU A 24 -5.06 -1.46 9.29
CA GLU A 24 -4.34 -1.07 10.52
C GLU A 24 -3.26 -0.01 10.24
N SER A 25 -2.61 -0.07 9.08
CA SER A 25 -1.69 0.98 8.62
C SER A 25 -2.42 2.30 8.37
N ALA A 26 -3.65 2.26 7.83
CA ALA A 26 -4.48 3.45 7.66
C ALA A 26 -4.88 4.06 9.02
N LYS A 27 -5.30 3.23 9.98
CA LYS A 27 -5.61 3.69 11.36
C LYS A 27 -4.38 4.30 12.04
N SER A 28 -3.21 3.70 11.84
CA SER A 28 -1.94 4.23 12.35
C SER A 28 -1.59 5.57 11.70
N ALA A 29 -1.80 5.71 10.38
CA ALA A 29 -1.64 7.00 9.71
C ALA A 29 -2.57 8.08 10.29
N LEU A 30 -3.85 7.75 10.55
CA LEU A 30 -4.79 8.65 11.22
C LEU A 30 -4.31 9.06 12.61
N SER A 31 -3.77 8.14 13.41
CA SER A 31 -3.29 8.44 14.76
C SER A 31 -2.06 9.35 14.77
N PHE A 32 -1.27 9.35 13.69
CA PHE A 32 -0.21 10.32 13.44
C PHE A 32 -0.69 11.63 12.81
N GLY A 33 -2.01 11.82 12.60
CA GLY A 33 -2.59 13.02 12.03
C GLY A 33 -2.44 13.13 10.50
N MET A 34 -2.20 12.01 9.80
CA MET A 34 -2.15 11.97 8.34
C MET A 34 -3.55 11.72 7.76
N GLU A 35 -3.80 12.22 6.54
CA GLU A 35 -4.92 11.79 5.70
C GLU A 35 -4.50 10.58 4.85
N PRO A 36 -4.89 9.34 5.18
CA PRO A 36 -4.27 8.16 4.59
C PRO A 36 -4.76 7.91 3.17
N LYS A 37 -3.80 7.85 2.24
CA LYS A 37 -3.95 7.38 0.87
C LYS A 37 -3.10 6.12 0.73
N VAL A 38 -3.76 4.98 0.91
CA VAL A 38 -3.19 3.64 1.01
C VAL A 38 -3.11 3.00 -0.36
N ALA A 39 -1.88 2.81 -0.85
CA ALA A 39 -1.59 2.08 -2.08
C ALA A 39 -1.23 0.63 -1.77
N MET A 40 -2.04 -0.31 -2.29
CA MET A 40 -1.71 -1.74 -2.28
C MET A 40 -0.70 -2.02 -3.40
N LEU A 41 0.57 -2.30 -3.04
CA LEU A 41 1.66 -2.45 -4.00
C LEU A 41 1.70 -3.84 -4.63
N SER A 42 2.10 -3.87 -5.89
CA SER A 42 2.37 -5.07 -6.68
C SER A 42 3.41 -4.75 -7.76
N PHE A 43 3.89 -5.77 -8.47
CA PHE A 43 4.61 -5.55 -9.73
C PHE A 43 3.66 -5.25 -10.91
N SER A 44 2.35 -5.39 -10.72
CA SER A 44 1.28 -4.99 -11.65
C SER A 44 0.68 -3.64 -11.29
N THR A 45 0.16 -2.93 -12.30
CA THR A 45 -0.76 -1.80 -12.12
C THR A 45 -2.08 -2.11 -12.80
N LYS A 46 -3.18 -2.16 -12.06
CA LYS A 46 -4.55 -2.33 -12.58
C LYS A 46 -4.69 -3.40 -13.67
N GLY A 47 -4.10 -4.57 -13.45
CA GLY A 47 -4.14 -5.74 -14.33
C GLY A 47 -3.13 -5.74 -15.47
N SER A 48 -2.07 -4.90 -15.41
CA SER A 48 -1.00 -4.92 -16.41
C SER A 48 -0.23 -6.25 -16.47
N ALA A 49 -0.28 -7.05 -15.41
CA ALA A 49 0.19 -8.42 -15.38
C ALA A 49 -0.84 -9.35 -14.72
N LYS A 50 -0.67 -10.66 -14.89
CA LYS A 50 -1.53 -11.69 -14.30
C LYS A 50 -0.67 -12.78 -13.67
N SER A 51 -0.85 -13.00 -12.38
CA SER A 51 -0.27 -14.10 -11.61
C SER A 51 -1.04 -14.25 -10.30
N ASP A 52 -0.79 -15.33 -9.56
CA ASP A 52 -1.38 -15.53 -8.24
C ASP A 52 -1.01 -14.41 -7.26
N ASP A 53 0.22 -13.87 -7.35
CA ASP A 53 0.64 -12.72 -6.54
C ASP A 53 -0.14 -11.44 -6.86
N VAL A 54 -0.49 -11.20 -8.13
CA VAL A 54 -1.32 -10.06 -8.53
C VAL A 54 -2.74 -10.25 -8.02
N THR A 55 -3.31 -11.45 -8.22
CA THR A 55 -4.66 -11.80 -7.75
C THR A 55 -4.76 -11.64 -6.24
N LYS A 56 -3.76 -12.09 -5.49
CA LYS A 56 -3.69 -11.92 -4.02
C LYS A 56 -3.84 -10.47 -3.59
N VAL A 57 -3.13 -9.54 -4.25
CA VAL A 57 -3.20 -8.11 -3.91
C VAL A 57 -4.55 -7.51 -4.30
N GLN A 58 -5.14 -7.94 -5.41
CA GLN A 58 -6.47 -7.51 -5.85
C GLN A 58 -7.57 -7.98 -4.89
N GLU A 59 -7.48 -9.23 -4.41
CA GLU A 59 -8.38 -9.77 -3.39
C GLU A 59 -8.21 -9.01 -2.07
N ALA A 60 -6.97 -8.78 -1.63
CA ALA A 60 -6.67 -8.00 -0.43
C ALA A 60 -7.25 -6.58 -0.51
N LEU A 61 -7.15 -5.92 -1.67
CA LEU A 61 -7.72 -4.60 -1.89
C LEU A 61 -9.24 -4.59 -1.67
N LYS A 62 -9.94 -5.58 -2.24
CA LYS A 62 -11.40 -5.69 -2.08
C LYS A 62 -11.77 -5.85 -0.60
N LEU A 63 -11.10 -6.78 0.08
CA LEU A 63 -11.32 -7.04 1.51
C LEU A 63 -11.03 -5.81 2.38
N ALA A 64 -9.95 -5.07 2.09
CA ALA A 64 -9.60 -3.85 2.82
C ALA A 64 -10.66 -2.74 2.63
N GLN A 65 -11.17 -2.57 1.41
CA GLN A 65 -12.23 -1.59 1.13
C GLN A 65 -13.54 -1.96 1.83
N GLU A 66 -13.92 -3.24 1.81
CA GLU A 66 -15.08 -3.75 2.54
C GLU A 66 -14.93 -3.53 4.06
N LYS A 67 -13.74 -3.79 4.61
CA LYS A 67 -13.45 -3.63 6.04
C LYS A 67 -13.44 -2.16 6.49
N VAL A 68 -12.85 -1.26 5.70
CA VAL A 68 -12.91 0.19 5.97
C VAL A 68 -14.36 0.65 6.04
N GLN A 69 -15.20 0.18 5.12
CA GLN A 69 -16.62 0.50 5.11
C GLN A 69 -17.37 -0.12 6.30
N SER A 70 -17.13 -1.40 6.62
CA SER A 70 -17.82 -2.08 7.73
C SER A 70 -17.46 -1.50 9.09
N ASP A 71 -16.19 -1.11 9.27
CA ASP A 71 -15.67 -0.56 10.51
C ASP A 71 -15.96 0.95 10.62
N ASN A 72 -16.63 1.56 9.63
CA ASN A 72 -16.94 3.00 9.53
C ASN A 72 -15.69 3.89 9.70
N ILE A 73 -14.58 3.51 9.06
CA ILE A 73 -13.34 4.29 9.11
C ILE A 73 -13.45 5.40 8.05
N GLU A 74 -13.56 6.63 8.53
CA GLU A 74 -13.65 7.82 7.67
C GLU A 74 -12.27 8.37 7.29
N ASN A 75 -12.24 9.24 6.27
CA ASN A 75 -11.06 9.96 5.81
C ASN A 75 -9.91 9.05 5.31
N VAL A 76 -10.22 7.84 4.87
CA VAL A 76 -9.26 6.88 4.30
C VAL A 76 -9.58 6.58 2.84
N VAL A 77 -8.55 6.59 2.00
CA VAL A 77 -8.62 6.08 0.63
C VAL A 77 -7.73 4.85 0.53
N ILE A 78 -8.28 3.72 0.09
CA ILE A 78 -7.51 2.51 -0.24
C ILE A 78 -7.73 2.17 -1.72
N ASP A 79 -6.65 2.03 -2.49
CA ASP A 79 -6.69 1.69 -3.91
C ASP A 79 -5.48 0.84 -4.34
N GLY A 80 -5.61 0.17 -5.49
CA GLY A 80 -4.59 -0.72 -6.04
C GLY A 80 -5.14 -1.64 -7.14
N GLU A 81 -4.40 -2.67 -7.56
CA GLU A 81 -2.99 -2.87 -7.25
C GLU A 81 -2.11 -1.91 -8.08
N PHE A 82 -1.01 -1.42 -7.50
CA PHE A 82 -0.12 -0.45 -8.14
C PHE A 82 1.33 -0.89 -8.12
N GLN A 83 2.04 -0.61 -9.21
CA GLN A 83 3.48 -0.43 -9.14
C GLN A 83 3.81 0.84 -8.36
N PHE A 84 4.98 0.89 -7.73
CA PHE A 84 5.38 2.01 -6.87
C PHE A 84 5.38 3.36 -7.62
N ASP A 85 5.76 3.37 -8.90
CA ASP A 85 5.75 4.57 -9.73
C ASP A 85 4.32 5.14 -9.92
N ALA A 86 3.33 4.28 -10.19
CA ALA A 86 1.92 4.67 -10.26
C ALA A 86 1.36 5.14 -8.91
N ALA A 87 1.89 4.63 -7.80
CA ALA A 87 1.45 5.04 -6.46
C ALA A 87 1.96 6.42 -6.03
N ILE A 88 3.13 6.87 -6.52
CA ILE A 88 3.83 8.08 -6.00
C ILE A 88 4.14 9.16 -7.05
N VAL A 89 3.97 8.88 -8.34
CA VAL A 89 4.25 9.84 -9.42
C VAL A 89 2.96 10.13 -10.21
N PRO A 90 2.37 11.35 -10.10
CA PRO A 90 1.09 11.66 -10.73
C PRO A 90 1.04 11.43 -12.25
N SER A 91 2.10 11.80 -12.97
CA SER A 91 2.16 11.60 -14.43
C SER A 91 2.18 10.12 -14.83
N VAL A 92 2.66 9.23 -13.95
CA VAL A 92 2.62 7.78 -14.19
C VAL A 92 1.24 7.23 -13.84
N ALA A 93 0.62 7.71 -12.76
CA ALA A 93 -0.73 7.33 -12.38
C ALA A 93 -1.76 7.69 -13.46
N GLU A 94 -1.69 8.91 -14.01
CA GLU A 94 -2.55 9.35 -15.12
C GLU A 94 -2.44 8.41 -16.33
N LYS A 95 -1.22 7.94 -16.63
CA LYS A 95 -0.96 7.05 -17.76
C LYS A 95 -1.37 5.60 -17.50
N LYS A 96 -1.05 5.05 -16.33
CA LYS A 96 -1.18 3.62 -16.03
C LYS A 96 -2.50 3.25 -15.34
N ALA A 97 -3.11 4.19 -14.61
CA ALA A 97 -4.32 3.99 -13.84
C ALA A 97 -5.26 5.22 -13.92
N PRO A 98 -5.66 5.65 -15.14
CA PRO A 98 -6.56 6.79 -15.30
C PRO A 98 -7.87 6.55 -14.55
N GLY A 99 -8.30 7.53 -13.75
CA GLY A 99 -9.54 7.45 -12.96
C GLY A 99 -9.46 6.65 -11.66
N ALA A 100 -8.28 6.13 -11.29
CA ALA A 100 -8.04 5.56 -9.96
C ALA A 100 -8.25 6.62 -8.84
N LYS A 101 -8.59 6.18 -7.63
CA LYS A 101 -8.77 7.07 -6.47
C LYS A 101 -7.44 7.67 -6.02
N ILE A 102 -6.36 6.92 -6.17
CA ILE A 102 -4.98 7.40 -5.97
C ILE A 102 -4.44 7.82 -7.33
N GLN A 103 -3.98 9.07 -7.42
CA GLN A 103 -3.46 9.71 -8.63
C GLN A 103 -1.98 10.04 -8.46
N GLY A 104 -1.19 9.05 -8.00
CA GLY A 104 0.24 9.21 -7.75
C GLY A 104 0.55 10.04 -6.50
N ASP A 105 -0.36 10.01 -5.53
CA ASP A 105 -0.34 10.82 -4.31
C ASP A 105 -0.52 9.98 -3.05
N ALA A 106 -0.15 8.69 -3.11
CA ALA A 106 -0.17 7.80 -1.96
C ALA A 106 0.83 8.26 -0.88
N ASN A 107 0.45 8.03 0.38
CA ASN A 107 1.32 8.29 1.53
C ASN A 107 1.41 7.11 2.50
N VAL A 108 0.65 6.03 2.26
CA VAL A 108 0.77 4.76 2.96
C VAL A 108 0.98 3.67 1.89
N PHE A 109 2.04 2.88 2.03
CA PHE A 109 2.46 1.90 1.05
C PHE A 109 2.41 0.50 1.65
N ILE A 110 1.52 -0.34 1.11
CA ILE A 110 1.34 -1.71 1.59
C ILE A 110 2.07 -2.66 0.66
N PHE A 111 3.14 -3.27 1.15
CA PHE A 111 3.97 -4.20 0.40
C PHE A 111 3.32 -5.59 0.31
N PRO A 112 3.48 -6.30 -0.82
CA PRO A 112 2.81 -7.59 -1.04
C PRO A 112 3.45 -8.77 -0.29
N SER A 113 4.62 -8.56 0.33
CA SER A 113 5.37 -9.53 1.13
C SER A 113 6.39 -8.85 2.03
N LEU A 114 6.86 -9.58 3.06
CA LEU A 114 7.95 -9.15 3.93
C LEU A 114 9.25 -8.90 3.16
N GLU A 115 9.57 -9.73 2.16
CA GLU A 115 10.76 -9.52 1.32
C GLU A 115 10.71 -8.15 0.64
N ALA A 116 9.58 -7.83 0.00
CA ALA A 116 9.39 -6.56 -0.68
C ALA A 116 9.43 -5.38 0.29
N GLY A 117 8.74 -5.48 1.43
CA GLY A 117 8.72 -4.42 2.45
C GLY A 117 10.07 -4.19 3.09
N ASN A 118 10.72 -5.25 3.58
CA ASN A 118 11.99 -5.19 4.29
C ASN A 118 13.13 -4.64 3.42
N ILE A 119 13.16 -5.04 2.15
CA ILE A 119 14.11 -4.52 1.16
C ILE A 119 13.72 -3.07 0.81
N GLY A 120 12.44 -2.81 0.54
CA GLY A 120 11.92 -1.52 0.10
C GLY A 120 12.23 -0.38 1.06
N TYR A 121 11.94 -0.54 2.36
CA TYR A 121 12.22 0.54 3.33
C TYR A 121 13.73 0.78 3.51
N LYS A 122 14.56 -0.27 3.41
CA LYS A 122 16.03 -0.13 3.45
C LYS A 122 16.58 0.57 2.21
N ILE A 123 16.03 0.30 1.03
CA ILE A 123 16.36 1.04 -0.20
C ILE A 123 16.00 2.52 -0.02
N ALA A 124 14.79 2.83 0.44
CA ALA A 124 14.36 4.20 0.69
C ALA A 124 15.28 4.91 1.70
N GLN A 125 15.70 4.22 2.77
CA GLN A 125 16.64 4.75 3.75
C GLN A 125 18.03 5.00 3.14
N ARG A 126 18.62 4.00 2.49
CA ARG A 126 20.04 4.04 2.09
C ARG A 126 20.28 4.83 0.82
N LEU A 127 19.37 4.77 -0.13
CA LEU A 127 19.51 5.49 -1.41
C LEU A 127 18.69 6.78 -1.44
N GLY A 128 17.52 6.79 -0.80
CA GLY A 128 16.63 7.95 -0.78
C GLY A 128 16.93 8.96 0.34
N GLY A 129 17.81 8.62 1.30
CA GLY A 129 18.17 9.50 2.41
C GLY A 129 17.03 9.73 3.42
N TYR A 130 16.03 8.86 3.43
CA TYR A 130 14.93 8.93 4.39
C TYR A 130 15.37 8.42 5.76
N ASP A 131 15.00 9.12 6.82
CA ASP A 131 15.06 8.58 8.18
C ASP A 131 13.95 7.54 8.37
N ALA A 132 14.32 6.34 8.82
CA ALA A 132 13.38 5.24 9.07
C ALA A 132 13.20 5.05 10.57
N VAL A 133 11.98 5.24 11.05
CA VAL A 133 11.58 5.04 12.46
C VAL A 133 10.69 3.81 12.55
N GLY A 134 11.09 2.81 13.35
CA GLY A 134 10.34 1.58 13.58
C GLY A 134 11.22 0.39 13.98
N PRO A 135 10.66 -0.83 14.05
CA PRO A 135 9.25 -1.17 13.79
C PRO A 135 8.31 -0.55 14.84
N VAL A 136 7.09 -0.21 14.42
CA VAL A 136 6.00 0.37 15.26
C VAL A 136 4.78 -0.52 15.16
#